data_AF-A0A7C3D0Q0-F1
#
_entry.id   AF-A0A7C3D0Q0-F1
#
_cell.length_a   1.000
_cell.length_b   1.000
_cell.length_c   1.000
_cell.angle_alpha   90.00
_cell.angle_beta   90.00
_cell.angle_gamma   90.00
#
_symmetry.space_group_name_H-M   'P 1'
#
loop_
_entity.id
_entity.type
_entity.pdbx_description
1 polymer ?
#
loop_
_entity_poly.entity_id
_entity_poly.type
_entity_poly.pdbx_seq_one_letter_code
_entity_poly.pdbx_strand_id
1 'polypeptide(L)'
;MNRQDGLSIKPLSLSRYTRAAERKRSVYKNMKTLIQKYSLYWLVCLGILSIIFLPSESQADAISPIVNLFTSDTVVPALILTTAIIIVEAFLLWKWTKPISFRLNLWRSTIINIISSGAGSIAAWLFFQKQMIWEMMGLYIPMFFLTLVTETPALKYLYRKNGFNWNRSIKVSLGINLISYCFVFIAQFGLIFAYLGYAGFADKQTAIKWNDHSLLEGETGYIYTLKHVPTGNSTKYVFNRYDVENEKWEAVNLGFEKGIYPTVWDVKANLMACIIETGDWKNRAITVINATTLSKLAQIDGNFREVRISPDLRKLAVLEYVRDINAPRDEVSAFMLGSGCKLKIYDIESGSLL
;
A
#
# COMPACT_ATOMS: atom_id res chain seq x y z
N MET A 1 -91.47 16.61 2.99
CA MET A 1 -90.81 16.92 4.28
C MET A 1 -90.99 15.72 5.20
N ASN A 2 -90.02 15.17 5.91
CA ASN A 2 -88.57 15.31 5.91
C ASN A 2 -87.96 14.10 6.66
N ARG A 3 -86.71 13.75 6.29
CA ARG A 3 -85.84 12.66 6.77
C ARG A 3 -85.56 12.66 8.28
N GLN A 4 -85.20 11.48 8.83
CA GLN A 4 -83.81 11.19 9.26
C GLN A 4 -83.64 9.73 9.75
N ASP A 5 -82.83 8.97 9.02
CA ASP A 5 -82.30 7.66 9.40
C ASP A 5 -81.11 7.83 10.37
N GLY A 6 -81.19 7.20 11.55
CA GLY A 6 -80.14 7.18 12.55
C GLY A 6 -79.24 5.94 12.44
N LEU A 7 -78.04 6.10 11.87
CA LEU A 7 -76.97 5.10 11.87
C LEU A 7 -76.14 5.19 13.15
N SER A 8 -76.28 4.19 14.03
CA SER A 8 -75.46 4.01 15.24
C SER A 8 -74.07 3.46 14.88
N ILE A 9 -73.02 4.28 15.03
CA ILE A 9 -71.61 3.88 14.88
C ILE A 9 -71.09 3.40 16.24
N LYS A 10 -70.73 2.11 16.36
CA LYS A 10 -70.00 1.56 17.51
C LYS A 10 -68.53 2.01 17.50
N PRO A 11 -67.94 2.41 18.64
CA PRO A 11 -66.53 2.80 18.71
C PRO A 11 -65.62 1.56 18.59
N LEU A 12 -64.77 1.55 17.56
CA LEU A 12 -63.67 0.58 17.42
C LEU A 12 -62.65 0.80 18.54
N SER A 13 -62.51 -0.21 19.40
CA SER A 13 -61.66 -0.20 20.60
C SER A 13 -60.19 0.12 20.29
N LEU A 14 -59.65 1.16 20.93
CA LEU A 14 -58.24 1.58 20.93
C LEU A 14 -57.24 0.42 21.20
N SER A 15 -57.68 -0.66 21.86
CA SER A 15 -56.83 -1.81 22.24
C SER A 15 -56.27 -2.61 21.06
N ARG A 16 -56.91 -2.56 19.88
CA ARG A 16 -56.42 -3.28 18.69
C ARG A 16 -55.25 -2.57 18.02
N TYR A 17 -55.21 -1.24 18.08
CA TYR A 17 -54.14 -0.45 17.48
C TYR A 17 -52.83 -0.54 18.29
N THR A 18 -52.91 -0.51 19.62
CA THR A 18 -51.73 -0.64 20.49
C THR A 18 -51.08 -2.03 20.40
N ARG A 19 -51.87 -3.11 20.39
CA ARG A 19 -51.33 -4.48 20.20
C ARG A 19 -50.69 -4.69 18.84
N ALA A 20 -51.18 -4.03 17.78
CA ALA A 20 -50.59 -4.12 16.44
C ALA A 20 -49.25 -3.37 16.35
N ALA A 21 -49.13 -2.22 17.03
CA ALA A 21 -47.89 -1.45 17.10
C ALA A 21 -46.79 -2.17 17.90
N GLU A 22 -47.14 -2.80 19.01
CA GLU A 22 -46.21 -3.59 19.84
C GLU A 22 -45.73 -4.86 19.14
N ARG A 23 -46.61 -5.57 18.42
CA ARG A 23 -46.20 -6.70 17.57
C ARG A 23 -45.24 -6.26 16.46
N LYS A 24 -45.47 -5.12 15.81
CA LYS A 24 -44.54 -4.58 14.80
C LYS A 24 -43.17 -4.23 15.38
N ARG A 25 -43.11 -3.61 16.57
CA ARG A 25 -41.83 -3.29 17.25
C ARG A 25 -41.05 -4.54 17.67
N SER A 26 -41.74 -5.55 18.20
CA SER A 26 -41.13 -6.83 18.61
C SER A 26 -40.53 -7.58 17.41
N VAL A 27 -41.26 -7.66 16.30
CA VAL A 27 -40.77 -8.28 15.06
C VAL A 27 -39.56 -7.54 14.51
N TYR A 28 -39.57 -6.20 14.51
CA TYR A 28 -38.45 -5.40 14.00
C TYR A 28 -37.18 -5.54 14.84
N LYS A 29 -37.33 -5.60 16.18
CA LYS A 29 -36.21 -5.75 17.11
C LYS A 29 -35.57 -7.15 16.96
N ASN A 30 -36.39 -8.19 16.85
CA ASN A 30 -35.92 -9.56 16.61
C ASN A 30 -35.28 -9.74 15.22
N MET A 31 -35.76 -9.03 14.20
CA MET A 31 -35.15 -9.06 12.86
C MET A 31 -33.76 -8.41 12.85
N LYS A 32 -33.57 -7.30 13.60
CA LYS A 32 -32.29 -6.57 13.67
C LYS A 32 -31.19 -7.40 14.32
N THR A 33 -31.49 -8.10 15.42
CA THR A 33 -30.55 -9.01 16.09
C THR A 33 -30.25 -10.26 15.26
N LEU A 34 -31.24 -10.79 14.53
CA LEU A 34 -31.02 -11.92 13.63
C LEU A 34 -30.06 -11.52 12.47
N ILE A 35 -30.28 -10.35 11.87
CA ILE A 35 -29.44 -9.85 10.77
C ILE A 35 -27.99 -9.64 11.22
N GLN A 36 -27.76 -9.05 12.41
CA GLN A 36 -26.40 -8.86 12.95
C GLN A 36 -25.68 -10.18 13.27
N LYS A 37 -26.39 -11.16 13.84
CA LYS A 37 -25.76 -12.44 14.24
C LYS A 37 -25.38 -13.30 13.04
N TYR A 38 -26.19 -13.30 11.99
CA TYR A 38 -25.90 -14.07 10.77
C TYR A 38 -24.99 -13.32 9.79
N SER A 39 -24.95 -11.99 9.76
CA SER A 39 -24.01 -11.24 8.90
C SER A 39 -22.55 -11.47 9.29
N LEU A 40 -22.28 -11.59 10.59
CA LEU A 40 -20.92 -11.86 11.09
C LEU A 40 -20.43 -13.25 10.69
N TYR A 41 -21.30 -14.26 10.76
CA TYR A 41 -20.97 -15.64 10.39
C TYR A 41 -20.62 -15.76 8.89
N TRP A 42 -21.37 -15.07 8.02
CA TRP A 42 -21.08 -15.07 6.59
C TRP A 42 -19.81 -14.29 6.22
N LEU A 43 -19.51 -13.20 6.92
CA LEU A 43 -18.23 -12.47 6.76
C LEU A 43 -17.04 -13.35 7.16
N VAL A 44 -17.18 -14.11 8.25
CA VAL A 44 -16.15 -15.06 8.70
C VAL A 44 -15.98 -16.22 7.72
N CYS A 45 -17.07 -16.80 7.20
CA CYS A 45 -16.98 -17.85 6.18
C CYS A 45 -16.36 -17.35 4.87
N LEU A 46 -16.65 -16.10 4.45
CA LEU A 46 -16.01 -15.48 3.29
C LEU A 46 -14.50 -15.27 3.53
N GLY A 47 -14.13 -14.81 4.73
CA GLY A 47 -12.72 -14.67 5.12
C GLY A 47 -11.97 -16.00 5.11
N ILE A 48 -12.58 -17.07 5.62
CA ILE A 48 -11.98 -18.42 5.64
C ILE A 48 -11.86 -19.01 4.23
N LEU A 49 -12.88 -18.86 3.39
CA LEU A 49 -12.83 -19.27 1.98
C LEU A 49 -11.72 -18.54 1.21
N SER A 50 -11.45 -17.28 1.55
CA SER A 50 -10.38 -16.48 0.92
C SER A 50 -8.98 -17.00 1.27
N ILE A 51 -8.81 -17.61 2.45
CA ILE A 51 -7.51 -18.15 2.93
C ILE A 51 -7.21 -19.51 2.28
N ILE A 52 -8.22 -20.27 1.87
CA ILE A 52 -8.07 -21.65 1.35
C ILE A 52 -7.61 -21.67 -0.13
N PHE A 53 -7.73 -20.57 -0.88
CA PHE A 53 -7.34 -20.47 -2.29
C PHE A 53 -6.03 -19.69 -2.51
N LEU A 54 -4.95 -20.03 -1.78
CA LEU A 54 -3.61 -19.44 -1.98
C LEU A 54 -2.75 -20.30 -2.93
N PRO A 55 -2.48 -19.88 -4.19
CA PRO A 55 -1.36 -20.36 -4.99
C PRO A 55 -0.27 -19.28 -5.20
N SER A 56 0.85 -19.73 -5.75
CA SER A 56 2.22 -19.23 -5.52
C SER A 56 2.84 -18.34 -6.60
N GLU A 57 2.06 -17.67 -7.46
CA GLU A 57 2.65 -16.81 -8.50
C GLU A 57 1.99 -15.44 -8.67
N SER A 58 2.87 -14.46 -8.86
CA SER A 58 2.67 -13.03 -8.81
C SER A 58 2.18 -12.44 -10.13
N GLN A 59 1.10 -11.65 -10.10
CA GLN A 59 0.82 -10.57 -11.06
C GLN A 59 -0.13 -9.56 -10.41
N ALA A 60 0.25 -8.28 -10.42
CA ALA A 60 -0.50 -7.19 -9.82
C ALA A 60 -1.43 -6.55 -10.85
N ASP A 61 -2.75 -6.71 -10.71
CA ASP A 61 -3.75 -6.17 -11.64
C ASP A 61 -4.86 -5.42 -10.90
N ALA A 62 -4.87 -4.08 -11.01
CA ALA A 62 -5.82 -3.19 -10.33
C ALA A 62 -7.30 -3.36 -10.74
N ILE A 63 -7.64 -4.27 -11.65
CA ILE A 63 -8.93 -4.32 -12.34
C ILE A 63 -9.77 -5.56 -11.99
N SER A 64 -9.16 -6.65 -11.54
CA SER A 64 -9.90 -7.83 -11.08
C SER A 64 -9.66 -8.03 -9.59
N PRO A 65 -10.69 -7.88 -8.74
CA PRO A 65 -10.51 -8.04 -7.30
C PRO A 65 -10.11 -9.48 -6.90
N ILE A 66 -10.42 -10.47 -7.73
CA ILE A 66 -9.90 -11.84 -7.55
C ILE A 66 -8.44 -11.96 -8.01
N VAL A 67 -7.98 -11.20 -9.01
CA VAL A 67 -6.55 -11.21 -9.38
C VAL A 67 -5.69 -10.51 -8.31
N ASN A 68 -6.19 -9.42 -7.71
CA ASN A 68 -5.52 -8.78 -6.57
C ASN A 68 -5.59 -9.59 -5.27
N LEU A 69 -6.53 -10.53 -5.15
CA LEU A 69 -6.54 -11.55 -4.09
C LEU A 69 -5.32 -12.49 -4.16
N PHE A 70 -4.52 -12.44 -5.24
CA PHE A 70 -3.33 -13.26 -5.46
C PHE A 70 -1.99 -12.50 -5.35
N THR A 71 -1.97 -11.26 -4.83
CA THR A 71 -0.72 -10.56 -4.46
C THR A 71 -0.76 -10.12 -3.00
N SER A 72 0.21 -10.55 -2.18
CA SER A 72 0.26 -10.32 -0.72
C SER A 72 -0.04 -8.87 -0.32
N ASP A 73 0.39 -7.93 -1.16
CA ASP A 73 0.35 -6.50 -0.88
C ASP A 73 -0.97 -5.84 -1.29
N THR A 74 -1.81 -6.50 -2.13
CA THR A 74 -3.07 -5.94 -2.63
C THR A 74 -4.32 -6.76 -2.31
N VAL A 75 -4.16 -7.97 -1.74
CA VAL A 75 -5.24 -8.86 -1.30
C VAL A 75 -6.26 -8.13 -0.43
N VAL A 76 -5.79 -7.42 0.60
CA VAL A 76 -6.66 -6.79 1.59
C VAL A 76 -7.47 -5.62 0.98
N PRO A 77 -6.85 -4.65 0.28
CA PRO A 77 -7.60 -3.61 -0.43
C PRO A 77 -8.62 -4.17 -1.43
N ALA A 78 -8.27 -5.20 -2.19
CA ALA A 78 -9.15 -5.80 -3.18
C ALA A 78 -10.33 -6.54 -2.55
N LEU A 79 -10.11 -7.28 -1.45
CA LEU A 79 -11.19 -7.92 -0.69
C LEU A 79 -12.19 -6.90 -0.13
N ILE A 80 -11.67 -5.80 0.43
CA ILE A 80 -12.50 -4.72 0.97
C ILE A 80 -13.36 -4.13 -0.15
N LEU A 81 -12.75 -3.83 -1.30
CA LEU A 81 -13.45 -3.25 -2.44
C LEU A 81 -14.49 -4.22 -3.02
N THR A 82 -14.16 -5.49 -3.21
CA THR A 82 -15.10 -6.54 -3.66
C THR A 82 -16.30 -6.65 -2.75
N THR A 83 -16.05 -6.69 -1.44
CA THR A 83 -17.11 -6.82 -0.44
C THR A 83 -18.03 -5.60 -0.49
N ALA A 84 -17.46 -4.40 -0.65
CA ALA A 84 -18.24 -3.18 -0.80
C ALA A 84 -19.11 -3.20 -2.07
N ILE A 85 -18.57 -3.64 -3.20
CA ILE A 85 -19.32 -3.80 -4.46
C ILE A 85 -20.51 -4.74 -4.26
N ILE A 86 -20.28 -5.95 -3.72
CA ILE A 86 -21.33 -6.94 -3.48
C ILE A 86 -22.45 -6.36 -2.59
N ILE A 87 -22.11 -5.59 -1.56
CA ILE A 87 -23.10 -4.97 -0.67
C ILE A 87 -23.92 -3.90 -1.41
N VAL A 88 -23.26 -3.05 -2.20
CA VAL A 88 -23.92 -2.00 -3.00
C VAL A 88 -24.86 -2.64 -4.02
N GLU A 89 -24.41 -3.65 -4.75
CA GLU A 89 -25.21 -4.35 -5.75
C GLU A 89 -26.38 -5.10 -5.13
N ALA A 90 -26.17 -5.79 -4.01
CA ALA A 90 -27.24 -6.44 -3.27
C ALA A 90 -28.32 -5.43 -2.84
N PHE A 91 -27.92 -4.22 -2.46
CA PHE A 91 -28.84 -3.15 -2.11
C PHE A 91 -29.62 -2.63 -3.32
N LEU A 92 -28.94 -2.40 -4.46
CA LEU A 92 -29.59 -1.99 -5.72
C LEU A 92 -30.59 -3.05 -6.20
N LEU A 93 -30.18 -4.32 -6.23
CA LEU A 93 -31.04 -5.46 -6.55
C LEU A 93 -32.25 -5.53 -5.63
N TRP A 94 -32.05 -5.38 -4.32
CA TRP A 94 -33.15 -5.37 -3.37
C TRP A 94 -34.15 -4.25 -3.63
N LYS A 95 -33.68 -3.07 -4.03
CA LYS A 95 -34.54 -1.93 -4.38
C LYS A 95 -35.31 -2.16 -5.68
N TRP A 96 -34.70 -2.76 -6.70
CA TRP A 96 -35.24 -2.85 -8.06
C TRP A 96 -36.02 -4.15 -8.36
N THR A 97 -35.84 -5.19 -7.55
CA THR A 97 -36.43 -6.52 -7.76
C THR A 97 -37.55 -6.90 -6.79
N LYS A 98 -38.00 -5.95 -5.94
CA LYS A 98 -39.07 -6.15 -4.93
C LYS A 98 -40.19 -7.08 -5.44
N PRO A 99 -40.67 -8.04 -4.61
CA PRO A 99 -40.55 -8.12 -3.15
C PRO A 99 -39.47 -9.07 -2.61
N ILE A 100 -38.38 -9.31 -3.35
CA ILE A 100 -37.35 -10.27 -2.94
C ILE A 100 -36.60 -9.78 -1.69
N SER A 101 -36.28 -10.68 -0.75
CA SER A 101 -35.59 -10.32 0.50
C SER A 101 -34.14 -9.89 0.24
N PHE A 102 -33.62 -8.97 1.06
CA PHE A 102 -32.22 -8.51 0.94
C PHE A 102 -31.22 -9.66 1.03
N ARG A 103 -31.44 -10.62 1.95
CA ARG A 103 -30.58 -11.80 2.10
C ARG A 103 -30.47 -12.61 0.81
N LEU A 104 -31.57 -12.78 0.09
CA LEU A 104 -31.56 -13.52 -1.17
C LEU A 104 -30.87 -12.71 -2.27
N ASN A 105 -31.06 -11.39 -2.32
CA ASN A 105 -30.35 -10.50 -3.24
C ASN A 105 -28.84 -10.48 -2.97
N LEU A 106 -28.42 -10.54 -1.69
CA LEU A 106 -27.01 -10.62 -1.30
C LEU A 106 -26.37 -11.90 -1.83
N TRP A 107 -26.96 -13.06 -1.56
CA TRP A 107 -26.46 -14.34 -2.09
C TRP A 107 -26.40 -14.35 -3.63
N ARG A 108 -27.43 -13.81 -4.30
CA ARG A 108 -27.45 -13.71 -5.77
C ARG A 108 -26.37 -12.77 -6.30
N SER A 109 -26.19 -11.61 -5.67
CA SER A 109 -25.12 -10.66 -6.02
C SER A 109 -23.74 -11.27 -5.84
N THR A 110 -23.50 -11.99 -4.74
CA THR A 110 -22.24 -12.72 -4.52
C THR A 110 -21.97 -13.71 -5.66
N ILE A 111 -22.96 -14.51 -6.07
CA ILE A 111 -22.79 -15.45 -7.18
C ILE A 111 -22.51 -14.74 -8.50
N ILE A 112 -23.24 -13.66 -8.78
CA ILE A 112 -23.05 -12.87 -10.01
C ILE A 112 -21.62 -12.31 -10.05
N ASN A 113 -21.13 -11.74 -8.94
CA ASN A 113 -19.76 -11.22 -8.84
C ASN A 113 -18.71 -12.33 -8.99
N ILE A 114 -18.93 -13.52 -8.43
CA ILE A 114 -18.03 -14.67 -8.60
C ILE A 114 -17.95 -15.07 -10.08
N ILE A 115 -19.10 -15.17 -10.77
CA ILE A 115 -19.14 -15.52 -12.21
C ILE A 115 -18.41 -14.46 -13.04
N SER A 116 -18.73 -13.20 -12.78
CA SER A 116 -18.18 -12.05 -13.49
C SER A 116 -16.66 -11.94 -13.31
N SER A 117 -16.19 -12.13 -12.08
CA SER A 117 -14.77 -12.09 -11.76
C SER A 117 -13.99 -13.32 -12.28
N GLY A 118 -14.61 -14.50 -12.31
CA GLY A 118 -14.05 -15.67 -12.98
C GLY A 118 -13.83 -15.43 -14.48
N ALA A 119 -14.82 -14.85 -15.15
CA ALA A 119 -14.69 -14.48 -16.56
C ALA A 119 -13.63 -13.39 -16.78
N GLY A 120 -13.58 -12.39 -15.90
CA GLY A 120 -12.54 -11.35 -15.91
C GLY A 120 -11.13 -11.92 -15.75
N SER A 121 -10.96 -12.92 -14.88
CA SER A 121 -9.66 -13.56 -14.64
C SER A 121 -9.21 -14.41 -15.84
N ILE A 122 -10.13 -15.09 -16.52
CA ILE A 122 -9.82 -15.80 -17.76
C ILE A 122 -9.42 -14.82 -18.88
N ALA A 123 -10.14 -13.70 -19.00
CA ALA A 123 -9.78 -12.66 -19.96
C ALA A 123 -8.42 -12.03 -19.64
N ALA A 124 -8.14 -11.75 -18.36
CA ALA A 124 -6.83 -11.32 -17.89
C ALA A 124 -5.73 -12.31 -18.33
N TRP A 125 -5.90 -13.59 -18.00
CA TRP A 125 -4.92 -14.62 -18.33
C TRP A 125 -4.67 -14.81 -19.84
N LEU A 126 -5.71 -14.72 -20.67
CA LEU A 126 -5.59 -14.92 -22.12
C LEU A 126 -4.98 -13.73 -22.86
N PHE A 127 -5.25 -12.50 -22.40
CA PHE A 127 -4.92 -11.29 -23.15
C PHE A 127 -3.78 -10.46 -22.51
N PHE A 128 -3.37 -10.75 -21.27
CA PHE A 128 -2.52 -9.85 -20.48
C PHE A 128 -1.25 -10.50 -19.92
N GLN A 129 -0.43 -11.10 -20.79
CA GLN A 129 0.86 -11.68 -20.35
C GLN A 129 1.96 -10.64 -20.01
N LYS A 130 1.77 -9.32 -20.28
CA LYS A 130 2.89 -8.32 -20.23
C LYS A 130 2.55 -6.86 -19.85
N GLN A 131 1.39 -6.52 -19.27
CA GLN A 131 0.99 -5.09 -19.23
C GLN A 131 1.45 -4.27 -18.00
N MET A 132 1.92 -3.05 -18.30
CA MET A 132 2.24 -1.98 -17.35
C MET A 132 0.97 -1.25 -16.87
N ILE A 133 1.02 -0.74 -15.64
CA ILE A 133 -0.03 0.02 -14.91
C ILE A 133 -0.78 1.09 -15.74
N TRP A 134 -0.15 1.70 -16.76
CA TRP A 134 -0.76 2.76 -17.58
C TRP A 134 -1.81 2.26 -18.59
N GLU A 135 -1.73 1.00 -19.02
CA GLU A 135 -2.72 0.39 -19.93
C GLU A 135 -4.01 0.00 -19.17
N MET A 136 -3.99 -0.01 -17.84
CA MET A 136 -5.11 -0.41 -16.99
C MET A 136 -6.33 0.52 -17.08
N MET A 137 -6.15 1.82 -17.35
CA MET A 137 -7.30 2.73 -17.53
C MET A 137 -8.08 2.46 -18.82
N GLY A 138 -7.41 1.97 -19.86
CA GLY A 138 -8.05 1.56 -21.12
C GLY A 138 -8.93 0.32 -20.97
N LEU A 139 -8.77 -0.43 -19.88
CA LEU A 139 -9.45 -1.71 -19.64
C LEU A 139 -10.80 -1.60 -18.96
N TYR A 140 -11.17 -0.45 -18.41
CA TYR A 140 -12.49 -0.24 -17.81
C TYR A 140 -13.63 -0.48 -18.81
N ILE A 141 -13.46 -0.01 -20.05
CA ILE A 141 -14.48 -0.14 -21.08
C ILE A 141 -14.65 -1.61 -21.53
N PRO A 142 -13.58 -2.33 -21.94
CA PRO A 142 -13.67 -3.77 -22.22
C PRO A 142 -14.25 -4.59 -21.06
N MET A 143 -13.80 -4.33 -19.83
CA MET A 143 -14.28 -5.07 -18.65
C MET A 143 -15.74 -4.78 -18.33
N PHE A 144 -16.22 -3.55 -18.59
CA PHE A 144 -17.64 -3.20 -18.48
C PHE A 144 -18.51 -4.00 -19.46
N PHE A 145 -18.05 -4.19 -20.69
CA PHE A 145 -18.78 -5.03 -21.65
C PHE A 145 -18.72 -6.51 -21.27
N LEU A 146 -17.57 -6.99 -20.79
CA LEU A 146 -17.42 -8.35 -20.31
C LEU A 146 -18.36 -8.66 -19.14
N THR A 147 -18.40 -7.79 -18.14
CA THR A 147 -19.34 -7.86 -16.99
C THR A 147 -20.80 -7.84 -17.47
N LEU A 148 -21.18 -6.98 -18.41
CA LEU A 148 -22.53 -7.01 -18.97
C LEU A 148 -22.90 -8.34 -19.63
N VAL A 149 -21.99 -8.92 -20.42
CA VAL A 149 -22.22 -10.18 -21.14
C VAL A 149 -22.29 -11.38 -20.18
N THR A 150 -21.56 -11.36 -19.07
CA THR A 150 -21.52 -12.46 -18.10
C THR A 150 -22.63 -12.35 -17.06
N GLU A 151 -22.91 -11.15 -16.57
CA GLU A 151 -23.86 -10.92 -15.48
C GLU A 151 -25.31 -10.92 -15.96
N THR A 152 -25.59 -10.44 -17.18
CA THR A 152 -26.97 -10.38 -17.70
C THR A 152 -27.61 -11.77 -17.80
N PRO A 153 -26.95 -12.81 -18.36
CA PRO A 153 -27.45 -14.18 -18.33
C PRO A 153 -27.57 -14.74 -16.91
N ALA A 154 -26.59 -14.48 -16.04
CA ALA A 154 -26.61 -14.94 -14.65
C ALA A 154 -27.79 -14.35 -13.88
N LEU A 155 -28.05 -13.05 -14.04
CA LEU A 155 -29.17 -12.34 -13.46
C LEU A 155 -30.50 -12.94 -13.95
N LYS A 156 -30.66 -13.14 -15.27
CA LYS A 156 -31.87 -13.77 -15.81
C LYS A 156 -32.08 -15.17 -15.22
N TYR A 157 -31.03 -15.98 -15.15
CA TYR A 157 -31.11 -17.34 -14.64
C TYR A 157 -31.49 -17.38 -13.15
N LEU A 158 -30.85 -16.55 -12.33
CA LEU A 158 -31.06 -16.51 -10.87
C LEU A 158 -32.42 -15.89 -10.48
N TYR A 159 -32.95 -14.98 -11.30
CA TYR A 159 -34.26 -14.35 -11.09
C TYR A 159 -35.37 -14.93 -11.98
N ARG A 160 -35.16 -16.09 -12.62
CA ARG A 160 -36.16 -16.71 -13.52
C ARG A 160 -37.53 -16.94 -12.86
N LYS A 161 -37.52 -17.33 -11.57
CA LYS A 161 -38.74 -17.54 -10.77
C LYS A 161 -39.43 -16.23 -10.34
N ASN A 162 -38.79 -15.08 -10.60
CA ASN A 162 -39.24 -13.76 -10.20
C ASN A 162 -39.71 -12.91 -11.40
N GLY A 163 -40.04 -13.55 -12.53
CA GLY A 163 -40.59 -12.87 -13.71
C GLY A 163 -39.57 -12.01 -14.47
N PHE A 164 -38.28 -12.34 -14.39
CA PHE A 164 -37.25 -11.67 -15.17
C PHE A 164 -37.27 -12.17 -16.62
N ASN A 165 -37.78 -11.34 -17.53
CA ASN A 165 -37.59 -11.49 -18.97
C ASN A 165 -36.25 -10.85 -19.39
N TRP A 166 -35.83 -11.09 -20.64
CA TRP A 166 -34.57 -10.54 -21.17
C TRP A 166 -34.51 -9.01 -21.08
N ASN A 167 -35.60 -8.32 -21.45
CA ASN A 167 -35.66 -6.86 -21.43
C ASN A 167 -35.44 -6.30 -20.00
N ARG A 168 -36.11 -6.87 -19.00
CA ARG A 168 -35.92 -6.48 -17.59
C ARG A 168 -34.51 -6.81 -17.09
N SER A 169 -33.96 -7.96 -17.49
CA SER A 169 -32.62 -8.38 -17.09
C SER A 169 -31.55 -7.44 -17.65
N ILE A 170 -31.65 -7.05 -18.92
CA ILE A 170 -30.73 -6.09 -19.55
C ILE A 170 -30.79 -4.74 -18.85
N LYS A 171 -32.00 -4.20 -18.61
CA LYS A 171 -32.14 -2.88 -17.93
C LYS A 171 -31.55 -2.89 -16.52
N VAL A 172 -31.84 -3.93 -15.75
CA VAL A 172 -31.33 -4.06 -14.38
C VAL A 172 -29.82 -4.27 -14.37
N SER A 173 -29.31 -5.15 -15.23
CA SER A 173 -27.88 -5.41 -15.39
C SER A 173 -27.10 -4.16 -15.78
N LEU A 174 -27.60 -3.40 -16.76
CA LEU A 174 -27.00 -2.14 -17.19
C LEU A 174 -26.96 -1.10 -16.07
N GLY A 175 -28.08 -0.94 -15.35
CA GLY A 175 -28.15 0.00 -14.23
C GLY A 175 -27.23 -0.37 -13.07
N ILE A 176 -27.13 -1.66 -12.74
CA ILE A 176 -26.24 -2.14 -11.68
C ILE A 176 -24.80 -1.92 -12.08
N ASN A 177 -24.39 -2.42 -13.26
CA ASN A 177 -23.01 -2.29 -13.73
C ASN A 177 -22.56 -0.82 -13.80
N LEU A 178 -23.42 0.09 -14.31
CA LEU A 178 -23.06 1.50 -14.41
C LEU A 178 -22.85 2.13 -13.02
N ILE A 179 -23.74 1.85 -12.06
CA ILE A 179 -23.60 2.37 -10.70
C ILE A 179 -22.40 1.73 -9.97
N SER A 180 -22.19 0.42 -10.11
CA SER A 180 -21.07 -0.30 -9.52
C SER A 180 -19.73 0.23 -10.03
N TYR A 181 -19.59 0.48 -11.35
CA TYR A 181 -18.37 1.03 -11.92
C TYR A 181 -18.13 2.48 -11.46
N CYS A 182 -19.17 3.32 -11.40
CA CYS A 182 -19.03 4.66 -10.81
C CYS A 182 -18.61 4.59 -9.34
N PHE A 183 -19.17 3.66 -8.57
CA PHE A 183 -18.78 3.44 -7.18
C PHE A 183 -17.32 2.99 -7.07
N VAL A 184 -16.88 2.01 -7.86
CA VAL A 184 -15.49 1.53 -7.88
C VAL A 184 -14.53 2.67 -8.21
N PHE A 185 -14.85 3.47 -9.23
CA PHE A 185 -14.05 4.63 -9.60
C PHE A 185 -13.88 5.61 -8.43
N ILE A 186 -14.99 6.00 -7.78
CA ILE A 186 -14.94 6.92 -6.62
C ILE A 186 -14.22 6.29 -5.43
N ALA A 187 -14.47 5.01 -5.16
CA ALA A 187 -13.88 4.28 -4.04
C ALA A 187 -12.35 4.17 -4.17
N GLN A 188 -11.83 4.02 -5.39
CA GLN A 188 -10.39 4.03 -5.64
C GLN A 188 -9.74 5.36 -5.26
N PHE A 189 -10.32 6.50 -5.66
CA PHE A 189 -9.84 7.81 -5.20
C PHE A 189 -9.92 7.94 -3.68
N GLY A 190 -11.03 7.51 -3.08
CA GLY A 190 -11.19 7.49 -1.62
C GLY A 190 -10.10 6.68 -0.91
N LEU A 191 -9.75 5.50 -1.44
CA LEU A 191 -8.69 4.65 -0.92
C LEU A 191 -7.30 5.31 -1.06
N ILE A 192 -7.03 5.97 -2.19
CA ILE A 192 -5.77 6.71 -2.38
C ILE A 192 -5.63 7.81 -1.33
N PHE A 193 -6.66 8.63 -1.13
CA PHE A 193 -6.62 9.70 -0.12
C PHE A 193 -6.53 9.15 1.31
N ALA A 194 -7.22 8.06 1.61
CA ALA A 194 -7.11 7.40 2.91
C ALA A 194 -5.69 6.86 3.15
N TYR A 195 -5.07 6.28 2.13
CA TYR A 195 -3.69 5.79 2.20
C TYR A 195 -2.69 6.93 2.41
N LEU A 196 -2.82 8.04 1.69
CA LEU A 196 -1.99 9.24 1.89
C LEU A 196 -2.15 9.81 3.31
N GLY A 197 -3.38 9.84 3.82
CA GLY A 197 -3.65 10.26 5.20
C GLY A 197 -3.00 9.32 6.24
N TYR A 198 -3.09 8.01 6.02
CA TYR A 198 -2.45 7.01 6.88
C TYR A 198 -0.92 7.11 6.84
N ALA A 199 -0.32 7.24 5.65
CA ALA A 199 1.12 7.43 5.48
C ALA A 199 1.60 8.68 6.23
N GLY A 200 0.91 9.81 6.07
CA GLY A 200 1.23 11.03 6.81
C GLY A 200 1.07 10.89 8.34
N PHE A 201 0.13 10.07 8.82
CA PHE A 201 0.01 9.73 10.24
C PHE A 201 1.18 8.86 10.72
N ALA A 202 1.55 7.83 9.95
CA ALA A 202 2.66 6.94 10.25
C ALA A 202 4.01 7.70 10.25
N ASP A 203 4.21 8.62 9.31
CA ASP A 203 5.38 9.50 9.27
C ASP A 203 5.45 10.39 10.50
N LYS A 204 4.31 10.98 10.93
CA LYS A 204 4.26 11.77 12.17
C LYS A 204 4.60 10.93 13.40
N GLN A 205 4.04 9.72 13.51
CA GLN A 205 4.36 8.81 14.62
C GLN A 205 5.83 8.42 14.62
N THR A 206 6.39 8.17 13.44
CA THR A 206 7.80 7.83 13.28
C THR A 206 8.68 9.02 13.64
N ALA A 207 8.36 10.22 13.17
CA ALA A 207 9.07 11.45 13.51
C ALA A 207 9.04 11.74 15.02
N ILE A 208 7.93 11.44 15.71
CA ILE A 208 7.86 11.53 17.18
C ILE A 208 8.87 10.58 17.82
N LYS A 209 8.98 9.33 17.34
CA LYS A 209 9.98 8.38 17.83
C LYS A 209 11.41 8.86 17.60
N TRP A 210 11.73 9.44 16.44
CA TRP A 210 13.07 9.98 16.17
C TRP A 210 13.45 11.18 17.06
N ASN A 211 12.48 11.85 17.66
CA ASN A 211 12.69 12.93 18.62
C ASN A 211 12.61 12.45 20.08
N ASP A 212 12.46 11.15 20.31
CA ASP A 212 12.43 10.57 21.64
C ASP A 212 13.87 10.46 22.18
N HIS A 213 14.19 11.27 23.19
CA HIS A 213 15.51 11.28 23.83
C HIS A 213 15.86 9.95 24.50
N SER A 214 14.87 9.11 24.81
CA SER A 214 15.14 7.76 25.33
C SER A 214 15.89 6.87 24.32
N LEU A 215 15.87 7.19 23.03
CA LEU A 215 16.68 6.49 22.03
C LEU A 215 18.19 6.69 22.21
N LEU A 216 18.59 7.70 22.99
CA LEU A 216 19.99 7.99 23.30
C LEU A 216 20.40 7.47 24.70
N GLU A 217 19.46 6.93 25.48
CA GLU A 217 19.74 6.42 26.83
C GLU A 217 20.68 5.22 26.75
N GLY A 218 21.89 5.37 27.31
CA GLY A 218 22.94 4.34 27.33
C GLY A 218 23.92 4.39 26.15
N GLU A 219 23.67 5.24 25.16
CA GLU A 219 24.63 5.52 24.08
C GLU A 219 25.71 6.52 24.57
N THR A 220 26.95 6.34 24.10
CA THR A 220 28.07 7.22 24.44
C THR A 220 28.90 7.56 23.20
N GLY A 221 29.54 8.72 23.19
CA GLY A 221 30.38 9.17 22.07
C GLY A 221 29.66 10.13 21.12
N TYR A 222 29.93 10.00 19.81
CA TYR A 222 29.53 10.96 18.80
C TYR A 222 28.67 10.36 17.69
N ILE A 223 27.59 11.05 17.33
CA ILE A 223 26.78 10.75 16.13
C ILE A 223 27.18 11.71 15.02
N TYR A 224 27.54 11.19 13.85
CA TYR A 224 28.06 12.00 12.75
C TYR A 224 27.01 12.24 11.67
N THR A 225 26.99 13.45 11.10
CA THR A 225 26.07 13.80 10.01
C THR A 225 26.70 14.81 9.04
N LEU A 226 26.11 14.90 7.86
CA LEU A 226 26.46 15.89 6.86
C LEU A 226 25.30 16.88 6.73
N LYS A 227 25.50 18.12 7.20
CA LYS A 227 24.49 19.18 7.10
C LYS A 227 24.65 19.94 5.80
N HIS A 228 23.55 20.05 5.05
CA HIS A 228 23.44 20.92 3.89
C HIS A 228 23.24 22.36 4.36
N VAL A 229 24.13 23.26 3.94
CA VAL A 229 24.04 24.70 4.24
C VAL A 229 23.94 25.46 2.91
N PRO A 230 22.78 26.11 2.63
CA PRO A 230 22.64 26.94 1.45
C PRO A 230 23.54 28.18 1.57
N THR A 231 24.39 28.42 0.57
CA THR A 231 25.25 29.60 0.50
C THR A 231 25.10 30.27 -0.87
N GLY A 232 24.07 31.12 -1.01
CA GLY A 232 23.78 31.80 -2.27
C GLY A 232 23.49 30.81 -3.41
N ASN A 233 24.26 30.88 -4.49
CA ASN A 233 24.13 30.01 -5.67
C ASN A 233 24.84 28.64 -5.53
N SER A 234 25.43 28.33 -4.38
CA SER A 234 26.10 27.03 -4.16
C SER A 234 25.74 26.41 -2.82
N THR A 235 25.82 25.09 -2.80
CA THR A 235 25.64 24.27 -1.61
C THR A 235 26.98 24.05 -0.95
N LYS A 236 27.08 24.30 0.35
CA LYS A 236 28.19 23.81 1.17
C LYS A 236 27.71 22.65 2.05
N TYR A 237 28.42 21.54 2.00
CA TYR A 237 28.25 20.47 2.98
C TYR A 237 29.17 20.72 4.17
N VAL A 238 28.60 20.64 5.38
CA VAL A 238 29.33 20.80 6.64
C VAL A 238 29.22 19.51 7.42
N PHE A 239 30.36 18.89 7.73
CA PHE A 239 30.40 17.70 8.56
C PHE A 239 30.19 18.12 10.02
N ASN A 240 29.22 17.51 10.68
CA ASN A 240 28.87 17.79 12.06
C ASN A 240 28.94 16.50 12.88
N ARG A 241 29.23 16.65 14.17
CA ARG A 241 29.05 15.59 15.16
C ARG A 241 28.12 16.06 16.26
N TYR A 242 27.29 15.17 16.77
CA TYR A 242 26.48 15.37 17.95
C TYR A 242 27.16 14.64 19.11
N ASP A 243 27.52 15.39 20.14
CA ASP A 243 28.00 14.86 21.40
C ASP A 243 26.79 14.35 22.20
N VAL A 244 26.73 13.05 22.43
CA VAL A 244 25.61 12.42 23.16
C VAL A 244 25.65 12.78 24.64
N GLU A 245 26.83 12.92 25.23
CA GLU A 245 26.99 13.23 26.67
C GLU A 245 26.61 14.68 26.97
N ASN A 246 27.01 15.60 26.09
CA ASN A 246 26.76 17.04 26.26
C ASN A 246 25.52 17.54 25.49
N GLU A 247 24.80 16.64 24.81
CA GLU A 247 23.64 16.91 23.96
C GLU A 247 23.82 18.06 22.96
N LYS A 248 25.00 18.18 22.37
CA LYS A 248 25.38 19.36 21.59
C LYS A 248 25.88 19.01 20.19
N TRP A 249 25.42 19.79 19.21
CA TRP A 249 25.96 19.77 17.85
C TRP A 249 27.22 20.61 17.72
N GLU A 250 28.25 20.02 17.11
CA GLU A 250 29.51 20.66 16.80
C GLU A 250 29.82 20.54 15.30
N ALA A 251 30.24 21.65 14.69
CA ALA A 251 30.78 21.63 13.35
C ALA A 251 32.23 21.14 13.38
N VAL A 252 32.54 20.14 12.56
CA VAL A 252 33.85 19.52 12.48
C VAL A 252 34.52 19.90 11.17
N ASN A 253 35.68 20.55 11.26
CA ASN A 253 36.50 20.80 10.09
C ASN A 253 37.50 19.65 9.91
N LEU A 254 37.23 18.76 8.97
CA LEU A 254 38.11 17.63 8.62
C LEU A 254 39.34 18.06 7.80
N GLY A 255 39.53 19.35 7.55
CA GLY A 255 40.70 19.88 6.84
C GLY A 255 40.67 19.66 5.32
N PHE A 256 39.52 19.27 4.76
CA PHE A 256 39.38 19.10 3.32
C PHE A 256 39.17 20.43 2.59
N GLU A 257 39.59 20.48 1.33
CA GLU A 257 39.40 21.64 0.48
C GLU A 257 37.90 21.96 0.28
N LYS A 258 37.61 23.22 -0.01
CA LYS A 258 36.24 23.71 -0.16
C LYS A 258 35.52 22.94 -1.28
N GLY A 259 34.45 22.22 -0.94
CA GLY A 259 33.65 21.44 -1.89
C GLY A 259 33.90 19.94 -1.84
N ILE A 260 34.88 19.49 -1.04
CA ILE A 260 35.19 18.09 -0.81
C ILE A 260 34.56 17.65 0.51
N TYR A 261 33.71 16.63 0.49
CA TYR A 261 33.01 16.13 1.67
C TYR A 261 33.01 14.59 1.71
N PRO A 262 33.00 14.00 2.93
CA PRO A 262 32.88 12.56 3.07
C PRO A 262 31.50 12.10 2.59
N THR A 263 31.49 11.09 1.72
CA THR A 263 30.25 10.51 1.16
C THR A 263 29.81 9.27 1.94
N VAL A 264 30.79 8.54 2.48
CA VAL A 264 30.60 7.37 3.34
C VAL A 264 31.69 7.43 4.40
N TRP A 265 31.36 7.07 5.64
CA TRP A 265 32.33 6.99 6.71
C TRP A 265 32.01 5.85 7.67
N ASP A 266 33.04 5.40 8.37
CA ASP A 266 32.93 4.54 9.53
C ASP A 266 33.82 5.12 10.64
N VAL A 267 33.32 5.05 11.87
CA VAL A 267 34.01 5.59 13.05
C VAL A 267 34.06 4.52 14.11
N LYS A 268 35.26 4.25 14.63
CA LYS A 268 35.47 3.26 15.67
C LYS A 268 36.53 3.74 16.66
N ALA A 269 36.14 3.82 17.93
CA ALA A 269 36.95 4.42 18.97
C ALA A 269 37.45 5.82 18.54
N ASN A 270 38.76 6.01 18.41
CA ASN A 270 39.40 7.26 18.01
C ASN A 270 39.75 7.32 16.50
N LEU A 271 39.31 6.37 15.68
CA LEU A 271 39.60 6.31 14.26
C LEU A 271 38.35 6.58 13.43
N MET A 272 38.52 7.38 12.38
CA MET A 272 37.50 7.63 11.35
C MET A 272 38.10 7.31 9.99
N ALA A 273 37.41 6.51 9.21
CA ALA A 273 37.74 6.26 7.81
C ALA A 273 36.61 6.77 6.95
N CYS A 274 36.92 7.58 5.94
CA CYS A 274 35.90 8.19 5.09
C CYS A 274 36.30 8.18 3.62
N ILE A 275 35.31 7.99 2.75
CA ILE A 275 35.45 8.07 1.30
C ILE A 275 35.16 9.50 0.88
N ILE A 276 36.11 10.06 0.15
CA ILE A 276 36.14 11.45 -0.25
C ILE A 276 36.22 11.53 -1.78
N GLU A 277 35.45 12.43 -2.38
CA GLU A 277 35.54 12.72 -3.82
C GLU A 277 36.62 13.78 -4.09
N THR A 278 37.61 13.44 -4.92
CA THR A 278 38.75 14.31 -5.23
C THR A 278 38.56 14.98 -6.60
N GLY A 279 37.59 15.88 -6.69
CA GLY A 279 37.37 16.76 -7.85
C GLY A 279 36.71 16.13 -9.09
N ASP A 280 36.92 14.84 -9.35
CA ASP A 280 36.19 14.04 -10.35
C ASP A 280 35.37 12.96 -9.63
N TRP A 281 34.12 12.74 -10.03
CA TRP A 281 33.23 11.73 -9.45
C TRP A 281 33.78 10.30 -9.59
N LYS A 282 34.73 10.09 -10.52
CA LYS A 282 35.47 8.83 -10.70
C LYS A 282 36.66 8.67 -9.76
N ASN A 283 37.22 9.78 -9.28
CA ASN A 283 38.39 9.78 -8.41
C ASN A 283 37.92 9.94 -6.97
N ARG A 284 37.94 8.82 -6.26
CA ARG A 284 37.67 8.75 -4.84
C ARG A 284 38.96 8.37 -4.13
N ALA A 285 39.03 8.70 -2.86
CA ALA A 285 40.07 8.23 -1.98
C ALA A 285 39.46 7.92 -0.63
N ILE A 286 40.01 6.93 0.07
CA ILE A 286 39.75 6.77 1.48
C ILE A 286 40.79 7.58 2.24
N THR A 287 40.31 8.42 3.15
CA THR A 287 41.15 9.09 4.13
C THR A 287 40.85 8.54 5.51
N VAL A 288 41.92 8.11 6.20
CA VAL A 288 41.86 7.69 7.61
C VAL A 288 42.35 8.84 8.47
N ILE A 289 41.60 9.15 9.52
CA ILE A 289 41.79 10.30 10.39
C ILE A 289 41.66 9.85 11.85
N ASN A 290 42.47 10.44 12.72
CA ASN A 290 42.23 10.37 14.15
C ASN A 290 41.02 11.26 14.50
N ALA A 291 39.92 10.67 14.94
CA ALA A 291 38.67 11.36 15.23
C ALA A 291 38.76 12.36 16.42
N THR A 292 39.78 12.24 17.27
CA THR A 292 40.00 13.14 18.42
C THR A 292 40.77 14.39 18.00
N THR A 293 41.90 14.22 17.30
CA THR A 293 42.78 15.32 16.88
C THR A 293 42.43 15.87 15.49
N LEU A 294 41.57 15.18 14.74
CA LEU A 294 41.23 15.43 13.34
C LEU A 294 42.44 15.40 12.40
N SER A 295 43.55 14.79 12.84
CA SER A 295 44.75 14.65 12.02
C SER A 295 44.64 13.46 11.08
N LYS A 296 44.97 13.69 9.81
CA LYS A 296 45.04 12.65 8.79
C LYS A 296 46.18 11.66 9.09
N LEU A 297 45.87 10.38 9.04
CA LEU A 297 46.80 9.27 9.30
C LEU A 297 47.25 8.60 8.00
N ALA A 298 46.32 8.30 7.11
CA ALA A 298 46.60 7.64 5.84
C ALA A 298 45.64 8.11 4.74
N GLN A 299 46.07 7.94 3.48
CA GLN A 299 45.22 8.07 2.30
C GLN A 299 45.46 6.89 1.38
N ILE A 300 44.37 6.32 0.88
CA ILE A 300 44.37 5.22 -0.07
C ILE A 300 43.56 5.67 -1.28
N ASP A 301 44.19 5.73 -2.43
CA ASP A 301 43.54 6.16 -3.67
C ASP A 301 42.83 4.98 -4.35
N GLY A 302 41.63 5.22 -4.90
CA GLY A 302 40.86 4.20 -5.58
C GLY A 302 39.37 4.51 -5.64
N ASN A 303 38.63 3.80 -6.48
CA ASN A 303 37.20 4.05 -6.63
C ASN A 303 36.41 3.24 -5.61
N PHE A 304 36.16 3.82 -4.43
CA PHE A 304 35.50 3.12 -3.33
C PHE A 304 34.00 3.45 -3.21
N ARG A 305 33.23 2.45 -2.79
CA ARG A 305 31.79 2.56 -2.49
C ARG A 305 31.49 2.44 -1.01
N GLU A 306 32.27 1.65 -0.29
CA GLU A 306 32.05 1.41 1.13
C GLU A 306 33.36 1.16 1.88
N VAL A 307 33.37 1.49 3.17
CA VAL A 307 34.52 1.40 4.07
C VAL A 307 34.07 0.98 5.47
N ARG A 308 34.81 0.07 6.11
CA ARG A 308 34.61 -0.36 7.51
C ARG A 308 35.93 -0.59 8.23
N ILE A 309 36.00 -0.16 9.48
CA ILE A 309 37.14 -0.34 10.39
C ILE A 309 36.95 -1.65 11.16
N SER A 310 37.98 -2.49 11.16
CA SER A 310 37.96 -3.75 11.90
C SER A 310 37.86 -3.54 13.42
N PRO A 311 37.30 -4.51 14.18
CA PRO A 311 37.23 -4.42 15.65
C PRO A 311 38.58 -4.24 16.36
N ASP A 312 39.65 -4.78 15.80
CA ASP A 312 41.02 -4.65 16.33
C ASP A 312 41.70 -3.32 15.95
N LEU A 313 41.00 -2.43 15.22
CA LEU A 313 41.46 -1.11 14.79
C LEU A 313 42.68 -1.10 13.85
N ARG A 314 43.07 -2.26 13.30
CA ARG A 314 44.28 -2.40 12.47
C ARG A 314 43.98 -2.49 10.97
N LYS A 315 42.77 -2.88 10.60
CA LYS A 315 42.42 -3.20 9.21
C LYS A 315 41.24 -2.39 8.72
N LEU A 316 41.24 -2.16 7.43
CA LEU A 316 40.19 -1.46 6.72
C LEU A 316 39.60 -2.37 5.65
N ALA A 317 38.35 -2.80 5.83
CA ALA A 317 37.60 -3.51 4.82
C ALA A 317 36.93 -2.50 3.89
N VAL A 318 37.14 -2.63 2.58
CA VAL A 318 36.62 -1.67 1.60
C VAL A 318 36.00 -2.38 0.41
N LEU A 319 34.93 -1.80 -0.14
CA LEU A 319 34.34 -2.22 -1.40
C LEU A 319 34.83 -1.30 -2.51
N GLU A 320 35.72 -1.82 -3.35
CA GLU A 320 36.23 -1.13 -4.53
C GLU A 320 35.35 -1.43 -5.73
N TYR A 321 34.89 -0.38 -6.40
CA TYR A 321 34.08 -0.45 -7.61
C TYR A 321 34.84 -1.15 -8.75
N VAL A 322 34.18 -2.11 -9.39
CA VAL A 322 34.70 -2.80 -10.58
C VAL A 322 33.87 -2.45 -11.81
N ARG A 323 32.54 -2.56 -11.70
CA ARG A 323 31.59 -2.35 -12.81
C ARG A 323 30.18 -2.07 -12.30
N ASP A 324 29.35 -1.48 -13.14
CA ASP A 324 27.92 -1.39 -12.89
C ASP A 324 27.25 -2.75 -13.17
N ILE A 325 26.26 -3.10 -12.35
CA ILE A 325 25.41 -4.25 -12.57
C ILE A 325 24.10 -3.74 -13.11
N ASN A 326 23.81 -4.09 -14.37
CA ASN A 326 22.66 -3.61 -15.09
C ASN A 326 21.76 -4.79 -15.47
N ALA A 327 20.44 -4.62 -15.31
CA ALA A 327 19.44 -5.51 -15.91
C ALA A 327 18.97 -4.90 -17.23
N PRO A 328 18.93 -5.66 -18.34
CA PRO A 328 18.44 -5.14 -19.60
C PRO A 328 16.96 -4.75 -19.46
N ARG A 329 16.62 -3.55 -19.92
CA ARG A 329 15.23 -3.07 -20.03
C ARG A 329 14.69 -3.34 -21.43
N ASP A 330 15.50 -3.00 -22.44
CA ASP A 330 15.26 -3.23 -23.86
C ASP A 330 16.61 -3.29 -24.62
N GLU A 331 16.59 -3.24 -25.95
CA GLU A 331 17.79 -3.35 -26.79
C GLU A 331 18.76 -2.16 -26.66
N VAL A 332 18.32 -1.03 -26.09
CA VAL A 332 19.10 0.22 -26.04
C VAL A 332 19.25 0.79 -24.62
N SER A 333 18.57 0.23 -23.63
CA SER A 333 18.57 0.73 -22.25
C SER A 333 18.60 -0.38 -21.21
N ALA A 334 19.11 -0.04 -20.04
CA ALA A 334 19.22 -0.96 -18.92
C ALA A 334 18.89 -0.26 -17.59
N PHE A 335 18.34 -1.01 -16.65
CA PHE A 335 18.18 -0.59 -15.26
C PHE A 335 19.48 -0.80 -14.51
N MET A 336 20.01 0.25 -13.88
CA MET A 336 21.12 0.13 -12.95
C MET A 336 20.62 -0.53 -11.66
N LEU A 337 21.01 -1.78 -11.44
CA LEU A 337 20.67 -2.53 -10.22
C LEU A 337 21.63 -2.22 -9.07
N GLY A 338 22.85 -1.81 -9.39
CA GLY A 338 23.86 -1.44 -8.41
C GLY A 338 25.28 -1.50 -8.98
N SER A 339 26.26 -1.67 -8.09
CA SER A 339 27.67 -1.76 -8.45
C SER A 339 28.27 -3.10 -8.03
N GLY A 340 28.93 -3.77 -8.97
CA GLY A 340 29.78 -4.92 -8.70
C GLY A 340 31.08 -4.43 -8.09
N CYS A 341 31.35 -4.87 -6.86
CA CYS A 341 32.52 -4.44 -6.09
C CYS A 341 33.41 -5.62 -5.74
N LYS A 342 34.70 -5.36 -5.53
CA LYS A 342 35.65 -6.29 -4.90
C LYS A 342 35.87 -5.87 -3.46
N LEU A 343 35.82 -6.84 -2.55
CA LEU A 343 36.28 -6.64 -1.18
C LEU A 343 37.80 -6.63 -1.17
N LYS A 344 38.38 -5.56 -0.62
CA LYS A 344 39.81 -5.43 -0.35
C LYS A 344 40.00 -5.12 1.13
N ILE A 345 41.10 -5.60 1.70
CA ILE A 345 41.46 -5.35 3.09
C ILE A 345 42.81 -4.63 3.10
N TYR A 346 42.85 -3.46 3.71
CA TYR A 346 44.07 -2.69 3.86
C TYR A 346 44.52 -2.68 5.32
N ASP A 347 45.83 -2.62 5.53
CA ASP A 347 46.40 -2.24 6.82
C ASP A 347 46.24 -0.72 7.02
N ILE A 348 45.77 -0.30 8.19
CA ILE A 348 45.48 1.11 8.48
C ILE A 348 46.77 1.93 8.66
N GLU A 349 47.81 1.36 9.26
CA GLU A 349 49.04 2.08 9.57
C GLU A 349 49.90 2.29 8.31
N SER A 350 50.07 1.22 7.52
CA SER A 350 50.90 1.26 6.31
C SER A 350 50.13 1.73 5.07
N GLY A 351 48.80 1.63 5.07
CA GLY A 351 47.96 1.83 3.89
C GLY A 351 48.12 0.73 2.83
N SER A 352 48.84 -0.36 3.12
CA SER A 352 49.09 -1.44 2.15
C SER A 352 47.93 -2.42 2.07
N LEU A 353 47.67 -2.95 0.87
CA LEU A 353 46.74 -4.05 0.66
C LEU A 353 47.27 -5.35 1.29
N LEU A 354 46.41 -6.09 1.99
CA LEU A 354 46.70 -7.37 2.65
C LEU A 354 46.27 -8.58 1.82
#